data_AF-A0A242CCP5-F1
#
_entry.id   AF-A0A242CCP5-F1
#
_cell.length_a   1.000
_cell.length_b   1.000
_cell.length_c   1.000
_cell.angle_alpha   90.00
_cell.angle_beta   90.00
_cell.angle_gamma   90.00
#
_symmetry.space_group_name_H-M   'P 1'
#
loop_
_entity.id
_entity.type
_entity.pdbx_description
1 polymer ?
#
loop_
_entity_poly.entity_id
_entity_poly.type
_entity_poly.pdbx_seq_one_letter_code
_entity_poly.pdbx_strand_id
1 'polypeptide(L)'
;MRANVNSRSVFEGLTELTTIEGIEKLDVSSVINMRGMFYNLPKLKTLDLSKWDTSNVTSMYDMFTGAVALTELKLANWNVQKVTTTERMFEHVKSLEKLDLSQWNTRNVTGMFKMFNGMTSLEVLVLGKDSLFQKGDVCLGERKDSLYTGSWVGPNSEFYRSSTEFMRNYNGANVGLFAREQTAELP
;
A
#
# COMPACT_ATOMS: atom_id res chain seq x y z
N MET A 1 -5.25 -1.94 -24.69
CA MET A 1 -4.86 -0.54 -24.99
C MET A 1 -3.50 -0.29 -24.35
N ARG A 2 -2.52 0.29 -25.05
CA ARG A 2 -1.21 0.59 -24.45
C ARG A 2 -1.22 1.96 -23.79
N ALA A 3 -0.79 2.01 -22.54
CA ALA A 3 -0.72 3.24 -21.75
C ALA A 3 0.48 4.11 -22.18
N ASN A 4 0.36 5.43 -21.99
CA ASN A 4 1.44 6.37 -22.26
C ASN A 4 2.59 6.17 -21.27
N VAL A 5 3.85 6.38 -21.67
CA VAL A 5 5.02 6.31 -20.76
C VAL A 5 4.85 7.20 -19.52
N ASN A 6 4.14 8.33 -19.66
CA ASN A 6 3.72 9.25 -18.61
C ASN A 6 2.22 9.11 -18.33
N SER A 7 1.80 7.97 -17.79
CA SER A 7 0.41 7.74 -17.37
C SER A 7 0.14 8.30 -15.97
N ARG A 8 0.47 9.57 -15.79
CA ARG A 8 0.15 10.31 -14.56
C ARG A 8 -1.34 10.70 -14.56
N SER A 9 -1.99 10.61 -13.41
CA SER A 9 -3.31 11.20 -13.18
C SER A 9 -4.45 10.68 -14.08
N VAL A 10 -4.33 9.44 -14.60
CA VAL A 10 -5.28 8.90 -15.61
C VAL A 10 -6.73 8.86 -15.12
N PHE A 11 -6.96 8.49 -13.86
CA PHE A 11 -8.28 8.45 -13.24
C PHE A 11 -8.42 9.52 -12.14
N GLU A 12 -7.53 10.52 -12.12
CA GLU A 12 -7.49 11.50 -11.04
C GLU A 12 -8.81 12.26 -10.88
N GLY A 13 -9.31 12.33 -9.64
CA GLY A 13 -10.44 13.19 -9.27
C GLY A 13 -11.79 12.77 -9.86
N LEU A 14 -11.90 11.57 -10.41
CA LEU A 14 -13.20 11.00 -10.82
C LEU A 14 -14.00 10.59 -9.58
N THR A 15 -14.50 11.58 -8.83
CA THR A 15 -15.05 11.39 -7.47
C THR A 15 -16.29 10.50 -7.40
N GLU A 16 -16.95 10.30 -8.53
CA GLU A 16 -18.14 9.45 -8.66
C GLU A 16 -17.81 8.02 -9.12
N LEU A 17 -16.55 7.73 -9.45
CA LEU A 17 -16.12 6.43 -9.96
C LEU A 17 -16.19 5.35 -8.86
N THR A 18 -17.00 4.32 -9.09
CA THR A 18 -17.17 3.19 -8.16
C THR A 18 -16.47 1.93 -8.62
N THR A 19 -16.27 1.78 -9.92
CA THR A 19 -15.67 0.61 -10.59
C THR A 19 -14.89 1.04 -11.83
N ILE A 20 -13.90 0.23 -12.22
CA ILE A 20 -13.17 0.39 -13.49
C ILE A 20 -13.16 -0.95 -14.20
N GLU A 21 -14.00 -1.10 -15.21
CA GLU A 21 -14.06 -2.32 -16.01
C GLU A 21 -12.93 -2.36 -17.04
N GLY A 22 -12.30 -3.53 -17.20
CA GLY A 22 -11.26 -3.72 -18.21
C GLY A 22 -9.90 -3.14 -17.85
N ILE A 23 -9.67 -2.74 -16.59
CA ILE A 23 -8.39 -2.18 -16.12
C ILE A 23 -7.22 -3.16 -16.33
N GLU A 24 -7.50 -4.46 -16.33
CA GLU A 24 -6.54 -5.54 -16.62
C GLU A 24 -6.07 -5.56 -18.08
N LYS A 25 -6.82 -4.94 -19.00
CA LYS A 25 -6.48 -4.84 -20.44
C LYS A 25 -5.63 -3.60 -20.76
N LEU A 26 -5.35 -2.76 -19.77
CA LEU A 26 -4.43 -1.65 -19.91
C LEU A 26 -3.00 -2.19 -19.86
N ASP A 27 -2.31 -2.17 -20.99
CA ASP A 27 -0.89 -2.52 -21.06
C ASP A 27 -0.05 -1.37 -20.52
N VAL A 28 0.49 -1.56 -19.31
CA VAL A 28 1.34 -0.61 -18.60
C VAL A 28 2.83 -0.96 -18.66
N SER A 29 3.22 -1.97 -19.45
CA SER A 29 4.60 -2.49 -19.48
C SER A 29 5.66 -1.44 -19.86
N SER A 30 5.27 -0.38 -20.57
CA SER A 30 6.15 0.74 -20.91
C SER A 30 5.96 2.00 -20.07
N VAL A 31 5.09 1.97 -19.05
CA VAL A 31 4.86 3.12 -18.18
C VAL A 31 6.07 3.32 -17.27
N ILE A 32 6.54 4.55 -17.20
CA ILE A 32 7.65 4.98 -16.33
C ILE A 32 7.09 5.75 -15.13
N ASN A 33 6.04 6.54 -15.33
CA ASN A 33 5.46 7.39 -14.30
C ASN A 33 3.97 7.08 -14.09
N MET A 34 3.62 6.59 -12.90
CA MET A 34 2.25 6.27 -12.47
C MET A 34 1.72 7.24 -11.40
N ARG A 35 2.36 8.41 -11.24
CA ARG A 35 2.00 9.38 -10.22
C ARG A 35 0.50 9.70 -10.27
N GLY A 36 -0.17 9.63 -9.12
CA GLY A 36 -1.56 10.02 -8.95
C GLY A 36 -2.56 9.30 -9.85
N MET A 37 -2.20 8.14 -10.43
CA MET A 37 -3.07 7.48 -11.42
C MET A 37 -4.48 7.21 -10.90
N PHE A 38 -4.65 6.91 -9.61
CA PHE A 38 -5.92 6.70 -8.92
C PHE A 38 -6.12 7.71 -7.77
N TYR A 39 -5.57 8.93 -7.92
CA TYR A 39 -5.67 9.98 -6.90
C TYR A 39 -7.12 10.45 -6.71
N ASN A 40 -7.52 10.59 -5.45
CA ASN A 40 -8.81 11.14 -5.03
C ASN A 40 -10.01 10.44 -5.67
N LEU A 41 -10.10 9.12 -5.47
CA LEU A 41 -11.23 8.27 -5.87
C LEU A 41 -12.05 7.80 -4.66
N PRO A 42 -12.81 8.68 -3.99
CA PRO A 42 -13.44 8.40 -2.71
C PRO A 42 -14.54 7.33 -2.75
N LYS A 43 -15.06 6.96 -3.93
CA LYS A 43 -16.12 5.94 -4.08
C LYS A 43 -15.65 4.61 -4.68
N LEU A 44 -14.39 4.52 -5.12
CA LEU A 44 -13.83 3.30 -5.69
C LEU A 44 -13.65 2.25 -4.59
N LYS A 45 -14.24 1.06 -4.76
CA LYS A 45 -14.23 0.00 -3.73
C LYS A 45 -13.18 -1.07 -3.96
N THR A 46 -12.95 -1.44 -5.21
CA THR A 46 -12.12 -2.60 -5.56
C THR A 46 -11.24 -2.27 -6.74
N LEU A 47 -10.01 -2.76 -6.72
CA LEU A 47 -9.08 -2.59 -7.83
C LEU A 47 -8.16 -3.80 -7.97
N ASP A 48 -8.25 -4.49 -9.10
CA ASP A 48 -7.40 -5.64 -9.42
C ASP A 48 -6.35 -5.23 -10.46
N LEU A 49 -5.12 -5.03 -10.00
CA LEU A 49 -3.97 -4.64 -10.82
C LEU A 49 -2.97 -5.79 -10.95
N SER A 50 -3.41 -7.02 -10.67
CA SER A 50 -2.55 -8.20 -10.64
C SER A 50 -1.99 -8.62 -12.01
N LYS A 51 -2.46 -8.01 -13.10
CA LYS A 51 -1.97 -8.27 -14.47
C LYS A 51 -0.98 -7.22 -14.97
N TRP A 52 -0.71 -6.19 -14.19
CA TRP A 52 0.16 -5.10 -14.60
C TRP A 52 1.63 -5.46 -14.48
N ASP A 53 2.39 -5.19 -15.54
CA ASP A 53 3.85 -5.21 -15.52
C ASP A 53 4.37 -3.82 -15.16
N THR A 54 4.82 -3.65 -13.92
CA THR A 54 5.35 -2.38 -13.40
C THR A 54 6.88 -2.28 -13.48
N SER A 55 7.56 -3.21 -14.16
CA SER A 55 9.03 -3.35 -14.15
C SER A 55 9.80 -2.15 -14.73
N ASN A 56 9.12 -1.21 -15.38
CA ASN A 56 9.70 0.04 -15.91
C ASN A 56 9.32 1.29 -15.11
N VAL A 57 8.44 1.16 -14.11
CA VAL A 57 7.95 2.28 -13.32
C VAL A 57 9.05 2.78 -12.37
N THR A 58 9.24 4.09 -12.33
CA THR A 58 10.19 4.77 -11.43
C THR A 58 9.48 5.62 -10.38
N SER A 59 8.22 6.02 -10.60
CA SER A 59 7.46 6.85 -9.65
C SER A 59 6.02 6.36 -9.47
N MET A 60 5.63 6.16 -8.20
CA MET A 60 4.28 5.80 -7.76
C MET A 60 3.73 6.81 -6.73
N TYR A 61 4.23 8.05 -6.77
CA TYR A 61 3.82 9.15 -5.90
C TYR A 61 2.29 9.35 -5.93
N ASP A 62 1.65 9.48 -4.77
CA ASP A 62 0.19 9.73 -4.64
C ASP A 62 -0.75 8.70 -5.31
N MET A 63 -0.27 7.52 -5.70
CA MET A 63 -1.00 6.67 -6.65
C MET A 63 -2.44 6.34 -6.22
N PHE A 64 -2.69 6.08 -4.93
CA PHE A 64 -4.00 5.75 -4.37
C PHE A 64 -4.47 6.75 -3.29
N THR A 65 -3.83 7.91 -3.19
CA THR A 65 -4.15 8.89 -2.12
C THR A 65 -5.63 9.27 -2.17
N GLY A 66 -6.30 9.22 -1.02
CA GLY A 66 -7.70 9.62 -0.91
C GLY A 66 -8.71 8.63 -1.52
N ALA A 67 -8.29 7.42 -1.89
CA ALA A 67 -9.21 6.31 -2.21
C ALA A 67 -9.84 5.74 -0.92
N VAL A 68 -10.63 6.58 -0.22
CA VAL A 68 -11.06 6.32 1.16
C VAL A 68 -11.94 5.09 1.31
N ALA A 69 -12.70 4.71 0.28
CA ALA A 69 -13.62 3.57 0.28
C ALA A 69 -13.02 2.27 -0.31
N LEU A 70 -11.73 2.27 -0.66
CA LEU A 70 -11.06 1.11 -1.26
C LEU A 70 -10.89 0.00 -0.21
N THR A 71 -11.58 -1.12 -0.41
CA THR A 71 -11.58 -2.30 0.47
C THR A 71 -10.77 -3.47 -0.08
N GLU A 72 -10.57 -3.54 -1.40
CA GLU A 72 -9.80 -4.60 -2.04
C GLU A 72 -8.82 -4.02 -3.06
N LEU A 73 -7.54 -4.36 -2.92
CA LEU A 73 -6.48 -3.92 -3.81
C LEU A 73 -5.51 -5.08 -4.08
N LYS A 74 -5.41 -5.52 -5.34
CA LYS A 74 -4.47 -6.58 -5.75
C LYS A 74 -3.30 -6.00 -6.53
N LEU A 75 -2.13 -5.99 -5.89
CA LEU A 75 -0.88 -5.48 -6.45
C LEU A 75 0.36 -6.28 -6.00
N ALA A 76 0.17 -7.44 -5.39
CA ALA A 76 1.23 -8.21 -4.74
C ALA A 76 2.36 -8.60 -5.71
N ASN A 77 2.07 -8.75 -7.00
CA ASN A 77 3.03 -9.16 -8.03
C ASN A 77 3.80 -8.01 -8.69
N TRP A 78 3.62 -6.77 -8.24
CA TRP A 78 4.31 -5.62 -8.82
C TRP A 78 5.81 -5.70 -8.63
N ASN A 79 6.54 -5.45 -9.71
CA ASN A 79 7.98 -5.22 -9.66
C ASN A 79 8.23 -3.74 -9.38
N VAL A 80 8.67 -3.43 -8.15
CA VAL A 80 8.99 -2.07 -7.71
C VAL A 80 10.50 -1.79 -7.64
N GLN A 81 11.33 -2.68 -8.20
CA GLN A 81 12.80 -2.57 -8.08
C GLN A 81 13.37 -1.29 -8.70
N LYS A 82 12.72 -0.72 -9.72
CA LYS A 82 13.15 0.56 -10.34
C LYS A 82 12.49 1.79 -9.72
N VAL A 83 11.53 1.61 -8.80
CA VAL A 83 10.80 2.71 -8.17
C VAL A 83 11.73 3.43 -7.20
N THR A 84 11.76 4.76 -7.29
CA THR A 84 12.54 5.63 -6.40
C THR A 84 11.66 6.38 -5.40
N THR A 85 10.36 6.53 -5.67
CA THR A 85 9.42 7.20 -4.77
C THR A 85 8.05 6.53 -4.72
N THR A 86 7.59 6.28 -3.50
CA THR A 86 6.25 5.80 -3.11
C THR A 86 5.60 6.77 -2.10
N GLU A 87 6.06 8.03 -2.07
CA GLU A 87 5.53 9.04 -1.16
C GLU A 87 4.02 9.17 -1.29
N ARG A 88 3.35 9.16 -0.14
CA ARG A 88 1.89 9.29 0.00
C ARG A 88 1.08 8.25 -0.78
N MET A 89 1.69 7.19 -1.31
CA MET A 89 1.05 6.25 -2.24
C MET A 89 -0.29 5.69 -1.74
N PHE A 90 -0.42 5.44 -0.43
CA PHE A 90 -1.64 4.97 0.23
C PHE A 90 -2.15 5.95 1.30
N GLU A 91 -1.78 7.23 1.22
CA GLU A 91 -2.24 8.22 2.20
C GLU A 91 -3.77 8.33 2.17
N HIS A 92 -4.39 8.22 3.34
CA HIS A 92 -5.84 8.22 3.54
C HIS A 92 -6.63 7.10 2.83
N VAL A 93 -6.01 5.96 2.51
CA VAL A 93 -6.74 4.73 2.13
C VAL A 93 -7.33 4.08 3.38
N LYS A 94 -8.47 4.61 3.84
CA LYS A 94 -9.01 4.33 5.18
C LYS A 94 -9.73 3.00 5.32
N SER A 95 -10.23 2.40 4.24
CA SER A 95 -11.05 1.17 4.29
C SER A 95 -10.30 -0.12 3.93
N LEU A 96 -9.01 -0.05 3.57
CA LEU A 96 -8.27 -1.24 3.18
C LEU A 96 -7.82 -2.01 4.43
N GLU A 97 -8.28 -3.25 4.56
CA GLU A 97 -7.99 -4.11 5.72
C GLU A 97 -6.75 -5.00 5.53
N LYS A 98 -6.42 -5.33 4.28
CA LYS A 98 -5.30 -6.22 3.95
C LYS A 98 -4.46 -5.63 2.82
N LEU A 99 -3.15 -5.62 3.00
CA LEU A 99 -2.20 -5.19 1.98
C LEU A 99 -1.04 -6.19 1.91
N ASP A 100 -0.76 -6.69 0.71
CA ASP A 100 0.34 -7.62 0.45
C ASP A 100 1.44 -6.93 -0.35
N LEU A 101 2.60 -6.76 0.29
CA LEU A 101 3.82 -6.21 -0.29
C LEU A 101 4.95 -7.25 -0.31
N SER A 102 4.63 -8.53 -0.15
CA SER A 102 5.61 -9.61 0.08
C SER A 102 6.65 -9.78 -1.03
N GLN A 103 6.30 -9.42 -2.27
CA GLN A 103 7.21 -9.50 -3.42
C GLN A 103 7.91 -8.17 -3.74
N TRP A 104 7.60 -7.11 -2.99
CA TRP A 104 8.16 -5.79 -3.25
C TRP A 104 9.61 -5.72 -2.80
N ASN A 105 10.49 -5.29 -3.70
CA ASN A 105 11.87 -4.92 -3.38
C ASN A 105 12.00 -3.40 -3.37
N THR A 106 11.92 -2.80 -2.18
CA THR A 106 11.90 -1.35 -1.98
C THR A 106 13.27 -0.75 -1.73
N ARG A 107 14.37 -1.51 -1.92
CA ARG A 107 15.74 -1.05 -1.61
C ARG A 107 16.18 0.21 -2.37
N ASN A 108 15.58 0.45 -3.54
CA ASN A 108 15.87 1.62 -4.37
C ASN A 108 14.91 2.79 -4.11
N VAL A 109 13.90 2.61 -3.28
CA VAL A 109 12.94 3.66 -2.94
C VAL A 109 13.56 4.57 -1.88
N THR A 110 13.80 5.82 -2.25
CA THR A 110 14.41 6.85 -1.38
C THR A 110 13.38 7.84 -0.82
N GLY A 111 12.15 7.83 -1.35
CA GLY A 111 11.05 8.67 -0.87
C GLY A 111 9.87 7.81 -0.46
N MET A 112 9.64 7.66 0.85
CA MET A 112 8.49 6.93 1.41
C MET A 112 7.65 7.78 2.37
N PHE A 113 7.88 9.10 2.38
CA PHE A 113 7.18 10.03 3.26
C PHE A 113 5.67 9.81 3.21
N LYS A 114 5.08 9.55 4.39
CA LYS A 114 3.63 9.35 4.58
C LYS A 114 3.00 8.24 3.73
N MET A 115 3.76 7.25 3.24
CA MET A 115 3.26 6.20 2.35
C MET A 115 1.95 5.53 2.83
N PHE A 116 1.78 5.30 4.13
CA PHE A 116 0.59 4.68 4.73
C PHE A 116 -0.17 5.60 5.70
N ASN A 117 0.04 6.91 5.61
CA ASN A 117 -0.50 7.85 6.60
C ASN A 117 -2.03 7.82 6.58
N GLY A 118 -2.64 7.62 7.76
CA GLY A 118 -4.10 7.56 7.87
C GLY A 118 -4.75 6.27 7.39
N MET A 119 -4.00 5.22 7.07
CA MET A 119 -4.54 3.86 6.88
C MET A 119 -4.92 3.22 8.22
N THR A 120 -6.05 3.62 8.79
CA THR A 120 -6.46 3.22 10.14
C THR A 120 -7.15 1.85 10.19
N SER A 121 -7.71 1.35 9.09
CA SER A 121 -8.41 0.05 9.08
C SER A 121 -7.51 -1.12 8.71
N LEU A 122 -6.24 -0.90 8.33
CA LEU A 122 -5.34 -1.99 7.95
C LEU A 122 -5.14 -2.94 9.13
N GLU A 123 -5.55 -4.19 8.97
CA GLU A 123 -5.47 -5.27 9.96
C GLU A 123 -4.31 -6.21 9.65
N VAL A 124 -4.03 -6.43 8.37
CA VAL A 124 -2.99 -7.33 7.90
C VAL A 124 -2.07 -6.62 6.91
N LEU A 125 -0.77 -6.70 7.18
CA LEU A 125 0.29 -6.30 6.27
C LEU A 125 1.20 -7.49 6.02
N VAL A 126 1.34 -7.92 4.76
CA VAL A 126 2.24 -9.03 4.40
C VAL A 126 3.53 -8.45 3.83
N LEU A 127 4.67 -8.81 4.43
CA LEU A 127 5.98 -8.26 4.10
C LEU A 127 6.98 -9.36 3.75
N GLY A 128 7.84 -9.06 2.78
CA GLY A 128 8.97 -9.90 2.37
C GLY A 128 10.30 -9.29 2.80
N LYS A 129 11.37 -10.07 2.63
CA LYS A 129 12.72 -9.70 3.10
C LYS A 129 13.24 -8.36 2.53
N ASP A 130 12.72 -7.97 1.37
CA ASP A 130 13.13 -6.74 0.65
C ASP A 130 12.04 -5.65 0.70
N SER A 131 10.93 -5.87 1.40
CA SER A 131 9.83 -4.92 1.62
C SER A 131 10.17 -3.94 2.76
N LEU A 132 11.32 -3.29 2.65
CA LEU A 132 11.90 -2.47 3.71
C LEU A 132 11.31 -1.06 3.73
N PHE A 133 11.33 -0.42 4.90
CA PHE A 133 10.86 0.95 5.10
C PHE A 133 12.00 1.86 5.54
N GLN A 134 12.03 3.08 5.01
CA GLN A 134 12.99 4.09 5.46
C GLN A 134 12.63 4.55 6.87
N LYS A 135 13.61 4.47 7.78
CA LYS A 135 13.43 4.84 9.18
C LYS A 135 12.98 6.30 9.31
N GLY A 136 11.81 6.52 9.90
CA GLY A 136 11.31 7.85 10.26
C GLY A 136 10.36 8.48 9.24
N ASP A 137 10.31 7.98 8.00
CA ASP A 137 9.50 8.59 6.93
C ASP A 137 8.17 7.87 6.69
N VAL A 138 8.08 6.60 7.10
CA VAL A 138 6.89 5.77 6.93
C VAL A 138 6.04 5.79 8.19
N CYS A 139 4.89 6.46 8.11
CA CYS A 139 3.88 6.49 9.17
C CYS A 139 2.68 5.65 8.75
N LEU A 140 2.51 4.49 9.39
CA LEU A 140 1.26 3.72 9.30
C LEU A 140 0.26 4.24 10.35
N GLY A 141 -1.00 4.40 9.96
CA GLY A 141 -2.06 4.86 10.86
C GLY A 141 -2.18 3.96 12.10
N GLU A 142 -2.37 4.53 13.28
CA GLU A 142 -2.63 3.76 14.48
C GLU A 142 -4.11 3.34 14.54
N ARG A 143 -4.37 2.14 15.09
CA ARG A 143 -5.72 1.65 15.38
C ARG A 143 -5.73 1.10 16.80
N LYS A 144 -6.24 1.91 17.73
CA LYS A 144 -6.44 1.54 19.13
C LYS A 144 -7.85 1.90 19.51
N ASP A 145 -8.70 0.89 19.59
CA ASP A 145 -10.13 1.01 19.84
C ASP A 145 -10.57 -0.17 20.73
N SER A 146 -11.88 -0.40 20.86
CA SER A 146 -12.40 -1.50 21.70
C SER A 146 -12.12 -2.90 21.17
N LEU A 147 -11.64 -3.03 19.92
CA LEU A 147 -11.34 -4.30 19.27
C LEU A 147 -9.83 -4.51 19.10
N TYR A 148 -9.02 -3.44 19.12
CA TYR A 148 -7.58 -3.50 18.81
C TYR A 148 -6.72 -2.79 19.85
N THR A 149 -5.63 -3.44 20.24
CA THR A 149 -4.72 -2.94 21.29
C THR A 149 -3.83 -1.78 20.82
N GLY A 150 -3.66 -1.66 19.50
CA GLY A 150 -2.65 -0.80 18.86
C GLY A 150 -1.40 -1.56 18.42
N SER A 151 -1.18 -2.76 18.94
CA SER A 151 0.01 -3.57 18.67
C SER A 151 -0.09 -4.37 17.37
N TRP A 152 1.05 -4.87 16.91
CA TRP A 152 1.20 -5.80 15.80
C TRP A 152 1.91 -7.07 16.24
N VAL A 153 1.42 -8.21 15.75
CA VAL A 153 2.02 -9.54 15.92
C VAL A 153 2.45 -10.06 14.56
N GLY A 154 3.71 -10.45 14.44
CA GLY A 154 4.30 -11.02 13.24
C GLY A 154 4.68 -12.49 13.39
N PRO A 155 5.35 -13.06 12.37
CA PRO A 155 5.91 -14.40 12.42
C PRO A 155 6.86 -14.57 13.61
N ASN A 156 7.03 -15.81 14.09
CA ASN A 156 7.93 -16.14 15.21
C ASN A 156 7.64 -15.35 16.50
N SER A 157 6.36 -15.01 16.73
CA SER A 157 5.91 -14.22 17.90
C SER A 157 6.57 -12.84 17.99
N GLU A 158 6.99 -12.29 16.85
CA GLU A 158 7.46 -10.91 16.80
C GLU A 158 6.33 -9.96 17.20
N PHE A 159 6.65 -8.97 18.03
CA PHE A 159 5.66 -8.08 18.62
C PHE A 159 6.13 -6.63 18.54
N TYR A 160 5.22 -5.74 18.16
CA TYR A 160 5.44 -4.30 18.14
C TYR A 160 4.27 -3.61 18.83
N ARG A 161 4.53 -2.73 19.78
CA ARG A 161 3.51 -2.07 20.62
C ARG A 161 2.70 -0.99 19.88
N SER A 162 3.14 -0.60 18.68
CA SER A 162 2.48 0.39 17.86
C SER A 162 2.86 0.24 16.38
N SER A 163 2.05 0.84 15.51
CA SER A 163 2.31 0.91 14.07
C SER A 163 3.61 1.68 13.78
N THR A 164 3.89 2.72 14.57
CA THR A 164 5.14 3.46 14.51
C THR A 164 6.36 2.60 14.85
N GLU A 165 6.26 1.76 15.87
CA GLU A 165 7.34 0.85 16.24
C GLU A 165 7.56 -0.23 15.18
N PHE A 166 6.47 -0.79 14.66
CA PHE A 166 6.50 -1.79 13.59
C PHE A 166 7.22 -1.27 12.34
N MET A 167 6.78 -0.14 11.78
CA MET A 167 7.37 0.43 10.57
C MET A 167 8.85 0.81 10.75
N ARG A 168 9.26 1.23 11.96
CA ARG A 168 10.65 1.63 12.24
C ARG A 168 11.61 0.45 12.37
N ASN A 169 11.11 -0.69 12.86
CA ASN A 169 11.95 -1.82 13.27
C ASN A 169 11.90 -3.02 12.33
N TYR A 170 10.90 -3.11 11.44
CA TYR A 170 10.89 -4.13 10.41
C TYR A 170 12.16 -4.06 9.55
N ASN A 171 12.92 -5.15 9.52
CA ASN A 171 14.24 -5.21 8.88
C ASN A 171 14.36 -6.35 7.85
N GLY A 172 13.27 -7.06 7.56
CA GLY A 172 13.24 -8.18 6.62
C GLY A 172 13.71 -9.54 7.16
N ALA A 173 14.01 -9.67 8.45
CA ALA A 173 14.44 -10.94 9.04
C ALA A 173 13.31 -11.96 9.21
N ASN A 174 12.17 -11.53 9.75
CA ASN A 174 10.96 -12.35 9.84
C ASN A 174 9.97 -11.89 8.78
N VAL A 175 9.73 -12.73 7.78
CA VAL A 175 8.87 -12.40 6.63
C VAL A 175 7.53 -13.11 6.75
N GLY A 176 6.50 -12.50 6.20
CA GLY A 176 5.15 -13.07 6.15
C GLY A 176 4.10 -12.11 6.68
N LEU A 177 3.11 -12.68 7.34
CA LEU A 177 1.90 -11.97 7.77
C LEU A 177 2.13 -11.28 9.12
N PHE A 178 1.93 -9.96 9.14
CA PHE A 178 1.82 -9.17 10.35
C PHE A 178 0.36 -8.77 10.54
N ALA A 179 -0.22 -9.10 11.70
CA ALA A 179 -1.60 -8.80 12.05
C ALA A 179 -1.66 -7.82 13.22
N ARG A 180 -2.67 -6.95 13.23
CA ARG A 180 -2.99 -6.19 14.45
C ARG A 180 -3.45 -7.13 15.55
N GLU A 181 -2.97 -6.87 16.75
CA GLU A 181 -3.41 -7.59 17.95
C GLU A 181 -4.82 -7.11 18.34
N GLN A 182 -5.74 -8.07 18.44
CA GLN A 182 -7.08 -7.81 18.95
C GLN A 182 -7.07 -7.75 20.48
N THR A 183 -7.86 -6.87 21.06
CA THR A 183 -8.17 -6.93 22.49
C THR A 183 -8.90 -8.25 22.72
N ALA A 184 -8.41 -9.10 23.63
CA ALA A 184 -9.12 -10.32 23.98
C ALA A 184 -10.61 -10.00 24.25
N GLU A 185 -11.52 -10.69 23.57
CA GLU A 185 -12.95 -10.58 23.85
C GLU A 185 -13.13 -10.88 25.35
N LEU A 186 -13.69 -9.92 26.11
CA LEU A 186 -14.25 -10.27 27.41
C LEU A 186 -15.39 -11.27 27.12
N PRO A 187 -15.38 -12.45 27.76
CA PRO A 187 -16.36 -13.50 27.50
C PRO A 187 -17.80 -13.06 27.78
#